data_AF-A0A2A3ELH1-F1
#
_entry.id   AF-A0A2A3ELH1-F1
#
_cell.length_a   1.000
_cell.length_b   1.000
_cell.length_c   1.000
_cell.angle_alpha   90.00
_cell.angle_beta   90.00
_cell.angle_gamma   90.00
#
_symmetry.space_group_name_H-M   'P 1'
#
loop_
_entity.id
_entity.type
_entity.pdbx_description
1 polymer ?
#
loop_
_entity_poly.entity_id
_entity_poly.type
_entity_poly.pdbx_seq_one_letter_code
_entity_poly.pdbx_strand_id
1 'polypeptide(L)'
;MTILMFIVHLIFSKYGSLQISLSDSLSITSSIFGSLMLASRLASPLHAFSLLTVSVQCFVLLPFLTHTLNNKIIISIFLTLSTLYFLLIVSQILSYVFIAIIIFLHFICPYWYVKCQKYKDNIYGPWDEAVITS
;
A
#
# COMPACT_ATOMS: atom_id res chain seq x y z
N MET A 1 6.33 4.39 18.43
CA MET A 1 5.11 3.57 18.56
C MET A 1 4.19 3.74 17.35
N THR A 2 3.75 4.95 17.01
CA THR A 2 2.95 5.22 15.78
C THR A 2 3.56 4.63 14.51
N ILE A 3 4.84 4.92 14.24
CA ILE A 3 5.56 4.44 13.05
C ILE A 3 5.57 2.91 13.00
N LEU A 4 5.79 2.25 14.13
CA LEU A 4 5.80 0.79 14.22
C LEU A 4 4.43 0.20 13.88
N MET A 5 3.35 0.79 14.39
CA MET A 5 1.98 0.36 14.07
C MET A 5 1.66 0.50 12.57
N PHE A 6 2.11 1.58 11.92
CA PHE A 6 1.96 1.73 10.47
C PHE A 6 2.83 0.75 9.68
N ILE A 7 4.03 0.42 10.17
CA ILE A 7 4.87 -0.64 9.55
C ILE A 7 4.17 -2.00 9.64
N VAL A 8 3.58 -2.35 10.80
CA VAL A 8 2.79 -3.57 10.95
C VAL A 8 1.62 -3.57 9.96
N HIS A 9 0.90 -2.47 9.84
CA HIS A 9 -0.16 -2.35 8.83
C HIS A 9 0.38 -2.62 7.41
N LEU A 10 1.52 -2.01 7.03
CA LEU A 10 2.11 -2.20 5.70
C LEU A 10 2.57 -3.64 5.43
N ILE A 11 3.01 -4.39 6.44
CA ILE A 11 3.45 -5.78 6.28
C ILE A 11 2.25 -6.73 6.14
N PHE A 12 1.19 -6.50 6.92
CA PHE A 12 0.05 -7.41 7.03
C PHE A 12 -1.13 -7.02 6.12
N SER A 13 -1.06 -5.89 5.42
CA SER A 13 -2.12 -5.44 4.50
C SER A 13 -2.14 -6.27 3.22
N LYS A 14 -3.35 -6.50 2.68
CA LYS A 14 -3.58 -7.24 1.44
C LYS A 14 -3.49 -6.30 0.23
N TYR A 15 -2.38 -6.37 -0.50
CA TYR A 15 -2.15 -5.55 -1.71
C TYR A 15 -2.54 -6.24 -3.02
N GLY A 16 -2.81 -7.55 -3.01
CA GLY A 16 -3.09 -8.32 -4.22
C GLY A 16 -3.89 -9.59 -3.94
N SER A 17 -4.15 -10.36 -5.00
CA SER A 17 -4.84 -11.64 -4.94
C SER A 17 -3.85 -12.79 -4.77
N LEU A 18 -3.50 -13.15 -3.53
CA LEU A 18 -2.74 -14.37 -3.26
C LEU A 18 -3.26 -15.12 -2.03
N GLN A 19 -3.30 -16.44 -2.16
CA GLN A 19 -3.80 -17.48 -1.26
C GLN A 19 -3.12 -17.55 0.13
N ILE A 20 -2.18 -16.64 0.44
CA ILE A 20 -1.51 -16.58 1.74
C ILE A 20 -2.28 -15.57 2.59
N SER A 21 -3.27 -16.07 3.34
CA SER A 21 -4.10 -15.24 4.22
C SER A 21 -3.32 -14.78 5.45
N LEU A 22 -2.67 -13.62 5.36
CA LEU A 22 -2.27 -12.85 6.55
C LEU A 22 -3.53 -12.35 7.29
N SER A 23 -3.37 -12.08 8.58
CA SER A 23 -4.47 -11.65 9.45
C SER A 23 -4.93 -10.22 9.14
N ASP A 24 -6.03 -10.07 8.41
CA ASP A 24 -6.66 -8.78 8.10
C ASP A 24 -6.95 -7.96 9.36
N SER A 25 -7.41 -8.63 10.41
CA SER A 25 -7.70 -8.02 11.71
C SER A 25 -6.48 -7.33 12.30
N LEU A 26 -5.28 -7.89 12.18
CA LEU A 26 -4.05 -7.27 12.66
C LEU A 26 -3.70 -6.01 11.86
N SER A 27 -3.87 -6.05 10.54
CA SER A 27 -3.59 -4.89 9.68
C SER A 27 -4.53 -3.72 9.98
N ILE A 28 -5.82 -3.98 10.21
CA ILE A 28 -6.84 -2.95 10.47
C ILE A 28 -6.71 -2.42 11.90
N THR A 29 -6.53 -3.29 12.89
CA THR A 29 -6.35 -2.86 14.28
C THR A 29 -5.07 -2.04 14.44
N SER A 30 -3.96 -2.46 13.81
CA SER A 30 -2.70 -1.70 13.86
C SER A 30 -2.82 -0.31 13.20
N SER A 31 -3.51 -0.17 12.06
CA SER A 31 -3.70 1.16 11.44
C SER A 31 -4.59 2.08 12.28
N ILE A 32 -5.64 1.56 12.90
CA ILE A 32 -6.52 2.32 13.82
C ILE A 32 -5.77 2.71 15.10
N PHE A 33 -4.98 1.80 15.69
CA PHE A 33 -4.16 2.15 16.84
C PHE A 33 -3.09 3.19 16.47
N GLY A 34 -2.49 3.08 15.28
CA GLY A 34 -1.56 4.07 14.75
C GLY A 34 -2.18 5.45 14.60
N SER A 35 -3.39 5.55 14.05
CA SER A 35 -4.12 6.82 13.91
C SER A 35 -4.55 7.38 15.25
N LEU A 36 -5.00 6.54 16.20
CA LEU A 36 -5.34 6.94 17.56
C LEU A 36 -4.14 7.52 18.33
N MET A 37 -2.97 6.88 18.21
CA MET A 37 -1.74 7.39 18.81
C MET A 37 -1.25 8.71 18.17
N LEU A 38 -1.62 8.98 16.92
CA LEU A 38 -1.35 10.28 16.29
C LEU A 38 -2.35 11.33 16.76
N ALA A 39 -3.63 10.97 16.83
CA ALA A 39 -4.72 11.82 17.31
C ALA A 39 -4.51 12.28 18.76
N SER A 40 -3.92 11.44 19.62
CA SER A 40 -3.63 11.80 21.01
C SER A 40 -2.60 12.93 21.16
N ARG A 41 -1.87 13.27 20.09
CA ARG A 41 -0.93 14.40 20.07
C ARG A 41 -1.57 15.71 19.63
N LEU A 42 -2.81 15.69 19.14
CA LEU A 42 -3.52 16.89 18.70
C LEU A 42 -4.18 17.58 19.90
N ALA A 43 -4.09 18.90 19.94
CA ALA A 43 -4.60 19.70 21.06
C ALA A 43 -6.13 19.83 21.08
N SER A 44 -6.80 19.77 19.91
CA SER A 44 -8.25 19.98 19.82
C SER A 44 -9.01 18.68 19.57
N PRO A 45 -10.17 18.48 20.22
CA PRO A 45 -10.99 17.28 20.03
C PRO A 45 -11.57 17.21 18.61
N LEU A 46 -11.81 18.36 17.97
CA LEU A 46 -12.33 18.42 16.61
C LEU A 46 -11.29 17.94 15.58
N HIS A 47 -10.02 18.31 15.76
CA HIS A 47 -8.95 17.80 14.91
C HIS A 47 -8.75 16.29 15.11
N ALA A 48 -8.78 15.82 16.37
CA ALA A 48 -8.70 14.38 16.66
C ALA A 48 -9.86 13.60 16.03
N PHE A 49 -11.09 14.11 16.13
CA PHE A 49 -12.25 13.52 15.49
C PHE A 49 -12.09 13.46 13.97
N SER A 50 -11.70 14.56 13.33
CA SER A 50 -11.49 14.61 11.87
C SER A 50 -10.41 13.62 11.40
N LEU A 51 -9.34 13.46 12.17
CA LEU A 51 -8.27 12.53 11.82
C LEU A 51 -8.72 11.08 11.94
N LEU A 52 -9.47 10.75 13.00
CA LEU A 52 -9.98 9.40 13.21
C LEU A 52 -11.03 9.02 12.16
N THR A 53 -11.95 9.93 11.81
CA THR A 53 -12.95 9.65 10.77
C THR A 53 -12.32 9.42 9.40
N VAL A 54 -11.35 10.26 9.02
CA VAL A 54 -10.57 10.06 7.78
C VAL A 54 -9.78 8.76 7.84
N SER A 55 -9.21 8.39 8.99
CA SER A 55 -8.46 7.13 9.12
C SER A 55 -9.34 5.90 8.88
N VAL A 56 -10.59 5.90 9.38
CA VAL A 56 -11.56 4.82 9.12
C VAL A 56 -11.94 4.77 7.64
N GLN A 57 -12.13 5.93 7.00
CA GLN A 57 -12.40 6.01 5.57
C GLN A 57 -11.25 5.42 4.74
N CYS A 58 -10.00 5.78 5.04
CA CYS A 58 -8.83 5.33 4.30
C CYS A 58 -8.46 3.86 4.55
N PHE A 59 -8.52 3.37 5.79
CA PHE A 59 -8.02 2.03 6.14
C PHE A 59 -9.08 0.94 6.14
N VAL A 60 -10.36 1.29 6.27
CA VAL A 60 -11.46 0.29 6.35
C VAL A 60 -12.38 0.39 5.13
N LEU A 61 -12.94 1.57 4.87
CA LEU A 61 -13.92 1.75 3.80
C LEU A 61 -13.30 1.70 2.40
N LEU A 62 -12.15 2.36 2.20
CA LEU A 62 -11.51 2.43 0.88
C LEU A 62 -11.09 1.03 0.36
N PRO A 63 -10.43 0.15 1.15
CA PRO A 63 -10.14 -1.21 0.70
C PRO A 63 -11.40 -1.97 0.29
N PHE A 64 -12.46 -1.87 1.09
CA PHE A 64 -13.76 -2.48 0.77
C PHE A 64 -14.34 -1.96 -0.56
N LEU A 65 -14.30 -0.64 -0.78
CA LEU A 65 -14.75 -0.01 -2.02
C LEU A 65 -13.91 -0.44 -3.23
N THR A 66 -12.58 -0.50 -3.08
CA THR A 66 -11.70 -0.93 -4.18
C THR A 66 -11.86 -2.40 -4.52
N HIS A 67 -12.38 -3.23 -3.62
CA HIS A 67 -12.67 -4.63 -3.88
C HIS A 67 -13.93 -4.80 -4.74
N THR A 68 -14.96 -3.97 -4.55
CA THR A 68 -16.22 -4.07 -5.29
C THR A 68 -16.14 -3.42 -6.68
N LEU A 69 -15.29 -2.40 -6.85
CA LEU A 69 -15.16 -1.68 -8.11
C LEU A 69 -14.17 -2.35 -9.07
N ASN A 70 -14.57 -2.48 -10.34
CA ASN A 70 -13.74 -3.10 -11.38
C ASN A 70 -12.62 -2.16 -11.88
N ASN A 71 -12.86 -0.85 -11.86
CA ASN A 71 -11.96 0.16 -12.43
C ASN A 71 -10.86 0.62 -11.45
N LYS A 72 -10.13 -0.35 -10.87
CA LYS A 72 -9.10 -0.10 -9.83
C LYS A 72 -8.00 0.86 -10.28
N ILE A 73 -7.61 0.79 -11.55
CA ILE A 73 -6.58 1.66 -12.14
C ILE A 73 -7.00 3.13 -12.11
N ILE A 74 -8.24 3.42 -12.52
CA ILE A 74 -8.78 4.79 -12.55
C ILE A 74 -8.82 5.36 -11.13
N ILE A 75 -9.28 4.56 -10.16
CA ILE A 75 -9.34 4.95 -8.74
C ILE A 75 -7.93 5.24 -8.21
N SER A 76 -6.95 4.40 -8.53
CA SER A 76 -5.54 4.61 -8.14
C SER A 76 -4.95 5.89 -8.74
N ILE A 77 -5.17 6.16 -10.03
CA ILE A 77 -4.72 7.39 -10.70
C ILE A 77 -5.37 8.61 -10.04
N PHE A 78 -6.68 8.55 -9.76
CA PHE A 78 -7.39 9.65 -9.11
C PHE A 78 -6.84 9.94 -7.70
N LEU A 79 -6.64 8.89 -6.88
CA LEU A 79 -6.10 9.03 -5.52
C LEU A 79 -4.66 9.55 -5.54
N THR A 80 -3.81 9.07 -6.45
CA THR A 80 -2.42 9.50 -6.57
C THR A 80 -2.30 10.96 -7.01
N LEU A 81 -3.14 11.41 -7.95
CA LEU A 81 -3.19 12.82 -8.35
C LEU A 81 -3.72 13.71 -7.23
N SER A 82 -4.78 13.28 -6.54
CA SER A 82 -5.35 14.02 -5.41
C SER A 82 -4.35 14.19 -4.27
N THR A 83 -3.64 13.13 -3.91
CA THR A 83 -2.59 13.18 -2.87
C THR A 83 -1.44 14.10 -3.27
N LEU A 84 -0.97 14.03 -4.52
CA LEU A 84 0.07 14.92 -5.02
C LEU A 84 -0.35 16.39 -4.98
N TYR A 85 -1.59 16.70 -5.35
CA TYR A 85 -2.14 18.06 -5.25
C TYR A 85 -2.13 18.59 -3.81
N PHE A 86 -2.63 17.80 -2.85
CA PHE A 86 -2.61 18.21 -1.43
C PHE A 86 -1.19 18.36 -0.89
N LEU A 87 -0.26 17.47 -1.27
CA LEU A 87 1.14 17.57 -0.84
C LEU A 87 1.82 18.83 -1.36
N LEU A 88 1.54 19.25 -2.60
CA LEU A 88 2.08 20.49 -3.19
C LEU A 88 1.64 21.73 -2.40
N ILE A 89 0.41 21.75 -1.88
CA ILE A 89 -0.10 22.85 -1.05
C ILE A 89 0.64 22.89 0.29
N VAL A 90 0.94 21.73 0.89
CA VAL A 90 1.55 21.65 2.22
C VAL A 90 3.06 21.89 2.16
N SER A 91 3.80 21.19 1.29
CA SER A 91 5.23 21.39 1.14
C SER A 91 5.79 20.80 -0.16
N GLN A 92 6.70 21.54 -0.79
CA GLN A 92 7.40 21.10 -1.99
C GLN A 92 8.25 19.84 -1.75
N ILE A 93 8.91 19.75 -0.57
CA ILE A 93 9.84 18.66 -0.26
C ILE A 93 9.14 17.30 -0.17
N LEU A 94 7.97 17.25 0.49
CA LEU A 94 7.20 16.02 0.62
C LEU A 94 6.65 15.57 -0.73
N SER A 95 6.28 16.51 -1.61
CA SER A 95 5.83 16.20 -2.97
C SER A 95 6.93 15.51 -3.79
N TYR A 96 8.16 16.03 -3.76
CA TYR A 96 9.28 15.38 -4.45
C TYR A 96 9.61 13.99 -3.90
N VAL A 97 9.59 13.83 -2.57
CA VAL A 97 9.78 12.51 -1.93
C VAL A 97 8.69 11.52 -2.36
N PHE A 98 7.44 11.97 -2.42
CA PHE A 98 6.30 11.15 -2.84
C PHE A 98 6.43 10.69 -4.31
N ILE A 99 6.79 11.59 -5.22
CA ILE A 99 7.03 11.26 -6.64
C ILE A 99 8.17 10.24 -6.76
N ALA A 100 9.28 10.44 -6.02
CA ALA A 100 10.40 9.51 -6.04
C ALA A 100 10.00 8.10 -5.57
N ILE A 101 9.20 8.00 -4.51
CA ILE A 101 8.69 6.72 -3.99
C ILE A 101 7.75 6.04 -5.01
N ILE A 102 6.85 6.79 -5.65
CA ILE A 102 5.95 6.23 -6.68
C ILE A 102 6.75 5.64 -7.83
N ILE A 103 7.73 6.39 -8.35
CA ILE A 103 8.58 5.94 -9.46
C ILE A 103 9.36 4.69 -9.04
N PHE A 104 9.92 4.70 -7.82
CA PHE A 104 10.63 3.56 -7.27
C PHE A 104 9.77 2.30 -7.20
N LEU A 105 8.56 2.40 -6.66
CA LEU A 105 7.67 1.25 -6.51
C LEU A 105 7.11 0.74 -7.83
N HIS A 106 6.75 1.62 -8.77
CA HIS A 106 6.10 1.23 -10.02
C HIS A 106 7.07 0.81 -11.13
N PHE A 107 8.29 1.32 -11.15
CA PHE A 107 9.25 1.05 -12.24
C PHE A 107 10.48 0.32 -11.74
N ILE A 108 11.16 0.84 -10.72
CA ILE A 108 12.43 0.28 -10.26
C ILE A 108 12.24 -1.08 -9.58
N CYS A 109 11.26 -1.22 -8.69
CA CYS A 109 10.97 -2.47 -8.00
C CYS A 109 10.64 -3.63 -8.96
N PRO A 110 9.66 -3.51 -9.89
CA PRO A 110 9.37 -4.60 -10.82
C PRO A 110 10.51 -4.87 -11.80
N TYR A 111 11.25 -3.83 -12.23
CA TYR A 111 12.45 -4.03 -13.05
C TYR A 111 13.49 -4.89 -12.31
N TRP A 112 13.75 -4.57 -11.04
CA TRP A 112 14.66 -5.36 -10.21
C TRP A 112 14.15 -6.78 -10.02
N TYR A 113 12.87 -6.95 -9.73
CA TYR A 113 12.24 -8.25 -9.54
C TYR A 113 12.42 -9.14 -10.78
N VAL A 114 12.13 -8.63 -11.98
CA VAL A 114 12.30 -9.37 -13.25
C VAL A 114 13.77 -9.73 -13.47
N LYS A 115 14.71 -8.82 -13.17
CA LYS A 115 16.14 -9.09 -13.29
C LYS A 115 16.59 -10.19 -12.31
N CYS A 116 16.10 -10.15 -11.07
CA CYS A 116 16.40 -11.16 -10.05
C CYS A 116 15.83 -12.53 -10.43
N GLN A 117 14.66 -12.58 -11.09
CA GLN A 117 14.05 -13.83 -11.55
C GLN A 117 14.97 -14.62 -12.50
N LYS A 118 15.86 -13.96 -13.25
CA LYS A 118 16.84 -14.63 -14.14
C LYS A 118 17.87 -15.47 -13.37
N TYR A 119 18.15 -15.13 -12.12
CA TYR A 119 19.13 -15.83 -11.28
C TYR A 119 18.48 -16.89 -10.39
N LYS A 120 17.18 -17.13 -10.55
CA LYS A 120 16.49 -18.20 -9.84
C LYS A 120 16.81 -19.52 -10.53
N ASP A 121 17.45 -20.42 -9.80
CA ASP A 121 17.67 -21.78 -10.26
C ASP A 121 16.31 -22.50 -10.36
N ASN A 122 15.95 -22.90 -11.57
CA ASN A 122 14.78 -23.75 -11.79
C ASN A 122 15.23 -25.22 -11.70
N ILE A 123 14.72 -25.94 -10.71
CA ILE A 123 14.91 -27.38 -10.61
C ILE A 123 13.88 -28.01 -11.55
N TYR A 124 14.37 -28.52 -12.68
CA TYR A 124 13.53 -29.22 -13.64
C TYR A 124 13.17 -30.62 -13.13
N GLY A 125 11.87 -30.87 -12.98
CA GLY A 125 11.35 -32.20 -12.68
C GLY A 125 11.21 -33.05 -13.95
N PRO A 126 11.18 -34.39 -13.84
CA PRO A 126 10.96 -35.28 -14.99
C PRO A 126 9.55 -35.16 -15.61
N TRP A 127 8.69 -34.30 -15.06
CA TRP A 127 7.32 -34.03 -15.50
C TRP A 127 7.13 -32.57 -15.97
N ASP A 128 8.21 -31.77 -16.06
CA ASP A 128 8.13 -30.39 -16.55
C ASP A 128 7.86 -30.33 -18.06
N GLU A 129 7.24 -29.22 -18.48
CA GLU A 129 6.63 -29.02 -19.80
C GLU A 129 7.55 -29.41 -20.98
N ALA A 130 6.99 -30.11 -21.96
CA ALA A 130 7.71 -30.55 -23.15
C ALA A 130 8.25 -29.36 -23.94
N VAL A 131 9.58 -29.26 -24.02
CA VAL A 131 10.25 -28.27 -24.86
C VAL A 131 9.93 -28.59 -26.33
N ILE A 132 9.11 -27.77 -26.98
CA ILE A 132 8.85 -27.89 -28.42
C ILE A 132 10.07 -27.35 -29.15
N THR A 133 11.03 -28.22 -29.44
CA THR A 133 12.14 -27.91 -30.35
C THR A 133 11.61 -27.97 -31.78
N SER A 134 11.46 -26.80 -32.42
CA SER A 134 11.21 -26.66 -33.87
C SER A 134 12.47 -26.89 -34.68
#